data_AF-A0A8T2NCA7-F1
#
_entry.id   AF-A0A8T2NCA7-F1
#
_cell.length_a   1.000
_cell.length_b   1.000
_cell.length_c   1.000
_cell.angle_alpha   90.00
_cell.angle_beta   90.00
_cell.angle_gamma   90.00
#
_symmetry.space_group_name_H-M   'P 1'
#
loop_
_entity.id
_entity.type
_entity.pdbx_description
1 polymer ?
#
loop_
_entity_poly.entity_id
_entity_poly.type
_entity_poly.pdbx_seq_one_letter_code
_entity_poly.pdbx_strand_id
1 'polypeptide(L)'
;MRFEEVLQEAGGFSRFQFLTLYLLCLPRMIVALHFLLHNFISAVPPHRCAIPGLDNDAGSVADPDTLSFSLPRDPDGSLSSCRAFASPLQISGNFTNASVLTVPCQHGWIYNRSQFLSTTASQWDLVCEDKKLNQILATYFFVGVTLGAVIFGYLSDK
;
A
#
# COMPACT_ATOMS: atom_id res chain seq x y z
N MET A 1 37.92 5.42 36.49
CA MET A 1 36.89 6.41 36.84
C MET A 1 35.56 5.87 36.34
N ARG A 2 34.49 5.89 37.14
CA ARG A 2 33.16 5.42 36.71
C ARG A 2 32.46 6.55 35.93
N PHE A 3 31.58 6.18 34.99
CA PHE A 3 30.87 7.14 34.14
C PHE A 3 30.06 8.17 34.97
N GLU A 4 29.38 7.71 36.02
CA GLU A 4 28.70 8.58 37.00
C GLU A 4 29.60 9.65 37.62
N GLU A 5 30.86 9.33 37.96
CA GLU A 5 31.79 10.27 38.59
C GLU A 5 32.17 11.40 37.61
N VAL A 6 32.40 11.04 36.34
CA VAL A 6 32.70 12.01 35.27
C VAL A 6 31.48 12.88 34.97
N LEU A 7 30.28 12.30 34.98
CA LEU A 7 29.03 13.05 34.78
C LEU A 7 28.79 14.05 35.90
N GLN A 8 29.08 13.64 37.15
CA GLN A 8 28.90 14.46 38.33
C GLN A 8 29.88 15.64 38.34
N GLU A 9 31.14 15.41 37.91
CA GLU A 9 32.17 16.45 37.73
C GLU A 9 31.82 17.43 36.60
N ALA A 10 31.15 16.96 35.54
CA ALA A 10 30.71 17.79 34.40
C ALA A 10 29.40 18.60 34.67
N GLY A 11 28.87 18.57 35.90
CA GLY A 11 27.67 19.32 36.30
C GLY A 11 26.38 18.49 36.41
N GLY A 12 26.47 17.16 36.33
CA GLY A 12 25.36 16.23 36.49
C GLY A 12 24.29 16.33 35.39
N PHE A 13 23.14 15.68 35.63
CA PHE A 13 22.02 15.65 34.69
C PHE A 13 21.25 16.98 34.70
N SER A 14 21.80 17.97 34.00
CA SER A 14 21.26 19.33 33.89
C SER A 14 20.16 19.44 32.82
N ARG A 15 19.39 20.54 32.85
CA ARG A 15 18.39 20.88 31.81
C ARG A 15 18.97 20.87 30.39
N PHE A 16 20.25 21.24 30.24
CA PHE A 16 20.94 21.21 28.95
C PHE A 16 21.16 19.79 28.45
N GLN A 17 21.50 18.84 29.32
CA GLN A 17 21.69 17.43 28.97
C GLN A 17 20.35 16.77 28.62
N PHE A 18 19.28 17.11 29.34
CA PHE A 18 17.91 16.71 28.99
C PHE A 18 17.49 17.26 27.62
N LEU A 19 17.72 18.55 27.36
CA LEU A 19 17.42 19.17 26.06
C LEU A 19 18.21 18.52 24.92
N THR A 20 19.49 18.22 25.14
CA THR A 20 20.36 17.55 24.17
C THR A 20 19.87 16.14 23.85
N LEU A 21 19.53 15.35 24.88
CA LEU A 21 18.95 14.02 24.71
C LEU A 21 17.59 14.08 23.99
N TYR A 22 16.75 15.06 24.30
CA TYR A 22 15.48 15.27 23.62
C TYR A 22 15.67 15.57 22.13
N LEU A 23 16.59 16.50 21.79
CA LEU A 23 16.96 16.83 20.41
C LEU A 23 17.54 15.63 19.65
N LEU A 24 18.27 14.73 20.32
CA LEU A 24 18.79 13.50 19.72
C LEU A 24 17.71 12.41 19.55
N CYS A 25 16.75 12.34 20.47
CA CYS A 25 15.71 11.31 20.46
C CYS A 25 14.57 11.63 19.49
N LEU A 26 14.18 12.91 19.38
CA LEU A 26 13.05 13.33 18.57
C LEU A 26 13.17 12.88 17.10
N PRO A 27 14.30 13.10 16.39
CA PRO A 27 14.47 12.61 15.01
C PRO A 27 14.35 11.10 14.90
N ARG A 28 14.86 10.34 15.88
CA ARG A 28 14.77 8.87 15.88
C ARG A 28 13.32 8.39 15.96
N MET A 29 12.50 9.04 16.78
CA MET A 29 11.07 8.74 16.89
C MET A 29 10.32 9.07 15.60
N ILE A 30 10.61 10.23 14.98
CA ILE A 30 10.00 10.63 13.70
C ILE A 30 10.34 9.61 12.61
N VAL A 31 11.59 9.19 12.52
CA VAL A 31 12.02 8.19 11.54
C VAL A 31 11.25 6.88 11.74
N ALA A 32 11.15 6.38 12.97
CA ALA A 32 10.38 5.17 13.27
C ALA A 32 8.90 5.30 12.87
N LEU A 33 8.28 6.46 13.11
CA LEU A 33 6.89 6.72 12.70
C LEU A 33 6.76 6.74 11.17
N HIS A 34 7.73 7.29 10.44
CA HIS A 34 7.74 7.26 8.97
C HIS A 34 7.82 5.83 8.42
N PHE A 35 8.62 4.96 9.02
CA PHE A 35 8.66 3.53 8.67
C PHE A 35 7.28 2.86 8.86
N LEU A 36 6.61 3.16 9.97
CA LEU A 36 5.29 2.62 10.25
C LEU A 36 4.25 3.14 9.23
N LEU A 37 4.26 4.44 8.95
CA LEU A 37 3.34 5.11 8.03
C LEU A 37 3.38 4.49 6.62
N HIS A 38 4.55 4.08 6.14
CA HIS A 38 4.70 3.48 4.82
C HIS A 38 3.79 2.24 4.63
N ASN A 39 3.64 1.40 5.65
CA ASN A 39 2.79 0.20 5.59
C ASN A 39 1.33 0.54 5.31
N PHE A 40 0.82 1.64 5.88
CA PHE A 40 -0.56 2.06 5.71
C PHE A 40 -0.78 2.71 4.34
N ILE A 41 0.19 3.50 3.87
CA ILE A 41 0.11 4.19 2.58
C ILE A 41 0.22 3.20 1.41
N SER A 42 0.99 2.10 1.57
CA SER A 42 1.14 1.06 0.55
C SER A 42 0.08 -0.04 0.59
N ALA A 43 -0.89 0.05 1.51
CA ALA A 43 -1.96 -0.94 1.60
C ALA A 43 -2.78 -0.97 0.31
N VAL A 44 -3.14 -2.16 -0.16
CA VAL A 44 -4.01 -2.33 -1.33
C VAL A 44 -5.45 -2.47 -0.83
N PRO A 45 -6.33 -1.46 -1.03
CA PRO A 45 -7.71 -1.58 -0.62
C PRO A 45 -8.46 -2.61 -1.49
N PRO A 46 -9.56 -3.19 -0.97
CA PRO A 46 -10.44 -4.03 -1.77
C PRO A 46 -10.90 -3.28 -3.02
N HIS A 47 -10.77 -3.91 -4.18
CA HIS A 47 -11.04 -3.31 -5.48
C HIS A 47 -11.73 -4.29 -6.41
N ARG A 48 -12.32 -3.74 -7.48
CA ARG A 48 -12.91 -4.49 -8.59
C ARG A 48 -12.62 -3.80 -9.92
N CYS A 49 -12.73 -4.51 -11.04
CA CYS A 49 -12.70 -3.87 -12.35
C CYS A 49 -13.87 -2.89 -12.51
N ALA A 50 -13.63 -1.74 -13.13
CA ALA A 50 -14.70 -0.86 -13.58
C ALA A 50 -15.35 -1.42 -14.86
N ILE A 51 -16.69 -1.43 -14.93
CA ILE A 51 -17.42 -1.93 -16.10
C ILE A 51 -18.08 -0.77 -16.84
N PRO A 52 -17.70 -0.53 -18.11
CA PRO A 52 -18.31 0.54 -18.89
C PRO A 52 -19.82 0.28 -19.07
N GLY A 53 -20.63 1.26 -18.73
CA GLY A 53 -22.10 1.24 -18.86
C GLY A 53 -22.86 0.78 -17.61
N LEU A 54 -22.20 0.15 -16.64
CA LEU A 54 -22.80 -0.23 -15.35
C LEU A 54 -22.34 0.71 -14.23
N ASP A 55 -21.04 1.01 -14.21
CA ASP A 55 -20.47 2.03 -13.34
C ASP A 55 -20.48 3.36 -14.12
N ASN A 56 -21.62 4.08 -14.12
CA ASN A 56 -21.64 5.48 -14.61
C ASN A 56 -20.79 6.36 -13.69
N ASP A 57 -20.24 7.47 -14.23
CA ASP A 57 -19.26 8.42 -13.62
C ASP A 57 -19.58 8.95 -12.20
N ALA A 58 -20.72 8.58 -11.62
CA ALA A 58 -21.21 9.04 -10.32
C ALA A 58 -21.33 7.90 -9.29
N GLY A 59 -20.29 7.08 -9.11
CA GLY A 59 -20.10 6.29 -7.88
C GLY A 59 -21.25 5.39 -7.42
N SER A 60 -22.23 5.11 -8.27
CA SER A 60 -23.38 4.28 -7.96
C SER A 60 -22.90 2.84 -7.97
N VAL A 61 -22.82 2.25 -6.79
CA VAL A 61 -22.46 0.84 -6.61
C VAL A 61 -23.47 0.01 -7.40
N ALA A 62 -22.98 -0.66 -8.44
CA ALA A 62 -23.78 -1.56 -9.25
C ALA A 62 -24.36 -2.69 -8.39
N ASP A 63 -25.58 -3.11 -8.72
CA ASP A 63 -26.31 -4.16 -8.00
C ASP A 63 -25.50 -5.48 -8.05
N PRO A 64 -25.24 -6.16 -6.91
CA PRO A 64 -24.42 -7.38 -6.84
C PRO A 64 -24.81 -8.47 -7.85
N ASP A 65 -26.09 -8.57 -8.19
CA ASP A 65 -26.59 -9.57 -9.15
C ASP A 65 -26.08 -9.26 -10.57
N THR A 66 -26.04 -7.99 -10.96
CA THR A 66 -25.51 -7.55 -12.27
C THR A 66 -23.98 -7.64 -12.35
N LEU A 67 -23.29 -7.48 -11.22
CA LEU A 67 -21.82 -7.64 -11.13
C LEU A 67 -21.38 -9.09 -11.32
N SER A 68 -22.17 -10.06 -10.81
CA SER A 68 -21.89 -11.49 -10.94
C SER A 68 -21.83 -11.98 -12.39
N PHE A 69 -22.42 -11.21 -13.30
CA PHE A 69 -22.47 -11.48 -14.73
C PHE A 69 -21.22 -11.06 -15.49
N SER A 70 -20.50 -10.09 -14.94
CA SER A 70 -19.39 -9.41 -15.60
C SER A 70 -18.04 -9.76 -14.95
N LEU A 71 -18.05 -10.19 -13.69
CA LEU A 71 -16.87 -10.63 -12.95
C LEU A 71 -16.90 -12.15 -12.72
N PRO A 72 -15.80 -12.86 -13.01
CA PRO A 72 -15.64 -14.24 -12.57
C PRO A 72 -15.63 -14.34 -11.04
N ARG A 73 -15.90 -15.55 -10.54
CA ARG A 73 -15.67 -15.89 -9.13
C ARG A 73 -14.29 -16.52 -8.97
N ASP A 74 -13.58 -16.07 -7.95
CA ASP A 74 -12.36 -16.71 -7.48
C ASP A 74 -12.70 -18.04 -6.80
N PRO A 75 -11.71 -18.95 -6.63
CA PRO A 75 -11.91 -20.25 -5.97
C PRO A 75 -12.49 -20.13 -4.54
N ASP A 76 -12.29 -18.98 -3.90
CA ASP A 76 -12.81 -18.66 -2.57
C ASP A 76 -14.29 -18.25 -2.56
N GLY A 77 -14.95 -18.21 -3.73
CA GLY A 77 -16.35 -17.84 -3.90
C GLY A 77 -16.62 -16.33 -3.97
N SER A 78 -15.60 -15.49 -3.71
CA SER A 78 -15.66 -14.04 -3.91
C SER A 78 -15.60 -13.65 -5.39
N LEU A 79 -16.10 -12.46 -5.74
CA LEU A 79 -15.92 -11.90 -7.08
C LEU A 79 -14.44 -11.57 -7.30
N SER A 80 -13.92 -11.90 -8.48
CA SER A 80 -12.51 -11.69 -8.80
C SER A 80 -12.19 -10.21 -8.98
N SER A 81 -11.25 -9.70 -8.20
CA SER A 81 -10.86 -8.28 -8.22
C SER A 81 -10.07 -7.87 -9.46
N CYS A 82 -9.37 -8.82 -10.09
CA CYS A 82 -8.32 -8.56 -11.08
C CYS A 82 -8.66 -8.96 -12.52
N ARG A 83 -9.78 -9.64 -12.72
CA ARG A 83 -10.21 -10.13 -14.03
C ARG A 83 -11.68 -9.81 -14.26
N ALA A 84 -12.03 -9.62 -15.52
CA ALA A 84 -13.40 -9.46 -15.97
C ALA A 84 -13.65 -10.37 -17.18
N PHE A 85 -14.91 -10.65 -17.48
CA PHE A 85 -15.27 -11.35 -18.71
C PHE A 85 -15.10 -10.42 -19.92
N ALA A 86 -14.54 -10.96 -21.01
CA ALA A 86 -14.35 -10.20 -22.25
C ALA A 86 -15.68 -9.73 -22.87
N SER A 87 -16.75 -10.48 -22.66
CA SER A 87 -18.13 -10.11 -22.99
C SER A 87 -19.04 -10.46 -21.82
N PRO A 88 -20.02 -9.59 -21.46
CA PRO A 88 -21.01 -9.94 -20.46
C PRO A 88 -21.75 -11.22 -20.92
N LEU A 89 -21.99 -12.16 -20.00
CA LEU A 89 -22.46 -13.53 -20.25
C LEU A 89 -23.90 -13.62 -20.81
N GLN A 90 -24.28 -12.89 -21.86
CA GLN A 90 -25.68 -12.69 -22.30
C GLN A 90 -26.52 -13.97 -22.18
N ILE A 91 -27.40 -14.06 -21.15
CA ILE A 91 -28.28 -15.22 -20.90
C ILE A 91 -29.40 -15.18 -21.94
N SER A 92 -29.05 -15.41 -23.21
CA SER A 92 -30.00 -15.63 -24.28
C SER A 92 -29.82 -17.06 -24.76
N GLY A 93 -30.34 -18.00 -23.98
CA GLY A 93 -30.87 -19.31 -24.40
C GLY A 93 -29.99 -20.27 -25.21
N ASN A 94 -28.75 -19.93 -25.56
CA ASN A 94 -27.91 -20.74 -26.41
C ASN A 94 -26.50 -20.77 -25.82
N PHE A 95 -26.27 -21.78 -24.96
CA PHE A 95 -24.94 -22.17 -24.51
C PHE A 95 -24.15 -22.66 -25.72
N THR A 96 -23.62 -21.72 -26.50
CA THR A 96 -22.42 -22.01 -27.27
C THR A 96 -21.29 -22.08 -26.27
N ASN A 97 -20.48 -23.13 -26.37
CA ASN A 97 -19.23 -23.33 -25.63
C ASN A 97 -18.19 -22.25 -26.02
N ALA A 98 -18.57 -20.97 -25.98
CA ALA A 98 -17.63 -19.88 -25.99
C ALA A 98 -16.91 -19.98 -24.65
N SER A 99 -15.69 -20.52 -24.70
CA SER A 99 -14.74 -20.50 -23.58
C SER A 99 -14.84 -19.13 -22.92
N VAL A 100 -15.31 -19.11 -21.68
CA VAL A 100 -15.51 -17.88 -20.91
C VAL A 100 -14.15 -17.21 -20.75
N LEU A 101 -13.82 -16.30 -21.66
CA LEU A 101 -12.50 -15.71 -21.76
C LEU A 101 -12.40 -14.62 -20.70
N THR A 102 -11.55 -14.84 -19.70
CA THR A 102 -11.26 -13.86 -18.66
C THR A 102 -10.07 -13.01 -19.09
N VAL A 103 -10.28 -11.70 -19.12
CA VAL A 103 -9.25 -10.71 -19.49
C VAL A 103 -8.89 -9.86 -18.27
N PRO A 104 -7.66 -9.33 -18.20
CA PRO A 104 -7.32 -8.33 -17.18
C PRO A 104 -8.22 -7.09 -17.31
N CYS A 105 -8.46 -6.37 -16.21
CA CYS A 105 -9.27 -5.15 -16.23
C CYS A 105 -8.67 -4.13 -17.22
N GLN A 106 -9.46 -3.66 -18.20
CA GLN A 106 -8.99 -2.68 -19.20
C GLN A 106 -9.48 -1.25 -18.94
N HIS A 107 -10.57 -1.10 -18.18
CA HIS A 107 -11.30 0.17 -18.01
C HIS A 107 -11.05 0.81 -16.63
N GLY A 108 -9.96 0.43 -15.95
CA GLY A 108 -9.62 0.91 -14.62
C GLY A 108 -10.27 0.12 -13.47
N TRP A 109 -10.22 0.70 -12.27
CA TRP A 109 -10.61 0.03 -11.04
C TRP A 109 -11.52 0.88 -10.16
N ILE A 110 -12.43 0.22 -9.45
CA ILE A 110 -13.26 0.82 -8.41
C ILE A 110 -12.78 0.31 -7.05
N TYR A 111 -12.37 1.25 -6.19
CA TYR A 111 -11.84 0.99 -4.86
C TYR A 111 -12.89 1.17 -3.77
N ASN A 112 -12.91 0.28 -2.78
CA ASN A 112 -13.69 0.47 -1.57
C ASN A 112 -13.00 1.48 -0.64
N ARG A 113 -13.65 2.62 -0.40
CA ARG A 113 -13.11 3.73 0.41
C ARG A 113 -13.55 3.68 1.89
N SER A 114 -14.15 2.58 2.35
CA SER A 114 -14.65 2.46 3.73
C SER A 114 -13.54 2.47 4.79
N GLN A 115 -12.38 1.86 4.49
CA GLN A 115 -11.24 1.76 5.40
C GLN A 115 -10.17 2.81 5.10
N PHE A 116 -9.92 3.10 3.83
CA PHE A 116 -8.90 4.03 3.38
C PHE A 116 -9.47 4.98 2.33
N LEU A 117 -9.32 6.29 2.55
CA LEU A 117 -9.75 7.31 1.57
C LEU A 117 -8.92 7.27 0.30
N SER A 118 -7.60 7.16 0.47
CA SER A 118 -6.63 7.04 -0.61
C SER A 118 -5.36 6.35 -0.10
N THR A 119 -4.83 5.44 -0.90
CA THR A 119 -3.54 4.79 -0.71
C THR A 119 -2.69 5.03 -1.95
N THR A 120 -1.37 4.86 -1.86
CA THR A 120 -0.51 4.91 -3.05
C THR A 120 -0.96 3.85 -4.06
N ALA A 121 -1.40 2.68 -3.57
CA ALA A 121 -1.94 1.63 -4.44
C ALA A 121 -3.18 2.07 -5.23
N SER A 122 -4.10 2.83 -4.62
CA SER A 122 -5.32 3.30 -5.30
C SER A 122 -5.15 4.59 -6.09
N GLN A 123 -4.06 5.33 -5.88
CA GLN A 123 -3.78 6.57 -6.62
C GLN A 123 -3.04 6.30 -7.94
N TRP A 124 -2.21 5.28 -7.95
CA TRP A 124 -1.37 4.89 -9.09
C TRP A 124 -1.80 3.55 -9.69
N ASP A 125 -2.96 3.04 -9.25
CA ASP A 125 -3.53 1.76 -9.67
C ASP A 125 -2.56 0.57 -9.58
N LEU A 126 -1.75 0.52 -8.52
CA LEU A 126 -0.73 -0.50 -8.28
C LEU A 126 -1.37 -1.76 -7.67
N VAL A 127 -2.26 -2.38 -8.42
CA VAL A 127 -3.03 -3.56 -8.02
C VAL A 127 -2.78 -4.75 -8.95
N CYS A 128 -3.21 -5.94 -8.53
CA CYS A 128 -3.09 -7.16 -9.34
C CYS A 128 -1.65 -7.44 -9.79
N GLU A 129 -1.35 -7.36 -11.09
CA GLU A 129 -0.01 -7.58 -11.63
C GLU A 129 0.99 -6.51 -11.15
N ASP A 130 0.52 -5.28 -11.01
CA ASP A 130 1.32 -4.12 -10.59
C ASP A 130 1.48 -3.99 -9.08
N LYS A 131 0.84 -4.87 -8.29
CA LYS A 131 1.05 -4.95 -6.83
C LYS A 131 2.53 -5.10 -6.47
N LYS A 132 3.31 -5.76 -7.32
CA LYS A 132 4.76 -5.95 -7.13
C LYS A 132 5.53 -4.64 -7.08
N LEU A 133 5.06 -3.60 -7.77
CA LEU A 133 5.74 -2.29 -7.78
C LEU A 133 5.73 -1.65 -6.39
N ASN A 134 4.64 -1.80 -5.62
CA ASN A 134 4.61 -1.37 -4.21
C ASN A 134 5.70 -2.05 -3.37
N GLN A 135 5.95 -3.34 -3.60
CA GLN A 135 6.99 -4.09 -2.89
C GLN A 135 8.40 -3.67 -3.33
N ILE A 136 8.60 -3.37 -4.62
CA ILE A 136 9.86 -2.84 -5.14
C ILE A 136 10.18 -1.49 -4.51
N LEU A 137 9.19 -0.60 -4.36
CA LEU A 137 9.36 0.71 -3.72
C LEU A 137 9.88 0.57 -2.28
N ALA A 138 9.28 -0.33 -1.49
CA ALA A 138 9.74 -0.63 -0.14
C ALA A 138 11.18 -1.16 -0.13
N THR A 139 11.50 -2.06 -1.06
CA THR A 139 12.85 -2.62 -1.20
C THR A 139 13.88 -1.53 -1.47
N TYR A 140 13.59 -0.62 -2.41
CA TYR A 140 14.47 0.50 -2.74
C TYR A 140 14.72 1.42 -1.54
N PHE A 141 13.66 1.67 -0.76
CA PHE A 141 13.76 2.46 0.46
C PHE A 141 14.72 1.82 1.48
N PHE A 142 14.58 0.52 1.76
CA PHE A 142 15.48 -0.18 2.68
C PHE A 142 16.93 -0.23 2.19
N VAL A 143 17.14 -0.42 0.88
CA VAL A 143 18.50 -0.34 0.30
C VAL A 143 19.12 1.04 0.55
N GLY A 144 18.35 2.11 0.35
CA GLY A 144 18.80 3.48 0.65
C GLY A 144 19.16 3.67 2.12
N VAL A 145 18.35 3.14 3.04
CA VAL A 145 18.63 3.17 4.49
C VAL A 145 19.92 2.42 4.83
N THR A 146 20.14 1.24 4.26
CA THR A 146 21.36 0.44 4.48
C THR A 146 22.59 1.17 3.96
N LEU A 147 22.54 1.72 2.74
CA LEU A 147 23.66 2.48 2.17
C LEU A 147 23.96 3.73 2.99
N GLY A 148 22.91 4.46 3.41
CA GLY A 148 23.05 5.61 4.30
C GLY A 148 23.74 5.24 5.61
N ALA A 149 23.31 4.14 6.25
CA ALA A 149 23.91 3.68 7.50
C ALA A 149 25.40 3.35 7.36
N VAL A 150 25.82 2.74 6.25
CA VAL A 150 27.24 2.44 5.97
C VAL A 150 28.05 3.72 5.76
N ILE A 151 27.56 4.63 4.89
CA ILE A 151 28.28 5.85 4.53
C ILE A 151 28.40 6.80 5.73
N PHE A 152 27.27 7.12 6.38
CA PHE A 152 27.27 8.03 7.53
C PHE A 152 27.88 7.39 8.78
N GLY A 153 27.80 6.07 8.92
CA GLY A 153 28.52 5.35 9.97
C GLY A 153 30.03 5.51 9.82
N TYR A 154 30.56 5.32 8.61
CA TYR A 154 31.98 5.55 8.33
C TYR A 154 32.41 7.01 8.52
N LEU A 155 31.60 7.96 8.04
CA LEU A 155 31.90 9.40 8.20
C LEU A 155 31.82 9.87 9.65
N SER A 156 31.02 9.23 10.49
CA SER A 156 30.89 9.61 11.91
C SER A 156 32.00 9.03 12.79
N ASP A 157 32.64 7.94 12.35
CA ASP A 157 33.74 7.30 13.08
C ASP A 157 35.08 8.02 12.88
N LYS A 158 35.19 8.79 11.78
CA LYS A 158 36.36 9.59 11.43
C LYS A 158 36.25 11.02 11.93
#